data_AF-A0A661LJM4-F1
#
_entry.id   AF-A0A661LJM4-F1
#
_cell.length_a   1.000
_cell.length_b   1.000
_cell.length_c   1.000
_cell.angle_alpha   90.00
_cell.angle_beta   90.00
_cell.angle_gamma   90.00
#
_symmetry.space_group_name_H-M   'P 1'
#
loop_
_entity.id
_entity.type
_entity.pdbx_description
1 polymer ?
#
loop_
_entity_poly.entity_id
_entity_poly.type
_entity_poly.pdbx_seq_one_letter_code
_entity_poly.pdbx_strand_id
1 'polypeptide(L)' 'MANDHITADMVESSEFSFLAVKYKVHGVPHTVINEEHSIVGALSEMEFAHAVLKAIGK' A
#
# COMPACT_ATOMS: atom_id res chain seq x y z
N MET A 1 12.72 -16.08 -2.81
CA MET A 1 12.93 -15.04 -3.84
C MET A 1 11.69 -14.17 -3.86
N ALA A 2 11.84 -12.86 -4.03
CA ALA A 2 10.70 -11.98 -4.23
C ALA A 2 10.00 -12.32 -5.56
N ASN A 3 8.70 -12.08 -5.66
CA ASN A 3 7.94 -12.27 -6.89
C ASN A 3 8.25 -11.10 -7.84
N ASP A 4 8.76 -11.38 -9.05
CA ASP A 4 9.14 -10.36 -10.04
C ASP A 4 7.97 -9.49 -10.52
N HIS A 5 6.73 -9.94 -10.27
CA HIS A 5 5.51 -9.18 -10.55
C HIS A 5 5.11 -8.20 -9.44
N ILE A 6 5.87 -8.12 -8.34
CA ILE A 6 5.58 -7.23 -7.22
C ILE A 6 6.68 -6.18 -7.12
N THR A 7 6.29 -4.91 -7.31
CA THR A 7 7.12 -3.74 -7.02
C THR A 7 6.54 -3.00 -5.83
N ALA A 8 7.40 -2.48 -4.96
CA ALA A 8 6.98 -1.71 -3.80
C ALA A 8 8.00 -0.60 -3.50
N ASP A 9 7.48 0.59 -3.24
CA ASP A 9 8.27 1.76 -2.87
C ASP A 9 7.82 2.25 -1.49
N MET A 10 8.78 2.52 -0.62
CA MET A 10 8.53 3.25 0.62
C MET A 10 8.57 4.75 0.32
N VAL A 11 7.52 5.46 0.74
CA VAL A 11 7.39 6.91 0.53
C VAL A 11 7.35 7.61 1.88
N GLU A 12 8.31 8.50 2.12
CA GLU A 12 8.30 9.40 3.26
C GLU A 12 7.31 10.55 3.00
N SER A 13 6.15 10.49 3.68
CA SER A 13 5.02 11.38 3.41
C SER A 13 5.34 12.88 3.56
N SER A 14 6.28 13.22 4.44
CA SER A 14 6.71 14.60 4.67
C SER A 14 7.51 15.18 3.51
N GLU A 15 8.25 14.35 2.76
CA GLU A 15 8.98 14.75 1.56
C GLU A 15 8.08 14.80 0.32
N PHE A 16 7.05 13.95 0.28
CA PHE A 16 6.14 13.81 -0.85
C PHE A 16 4.69 14.13 -0.46
N SER A 17 4.47 15.31 0.12
CA SER A 17 3.16 15.73 0.64
C SER A 17 2.03 15.67 -0.41
N PHE A 18 2.35 15.90 -1.69
CA PHE A 18 1.39 15.78 -2.79
C PHE A 18 0.86 14.35 -2.98
N LEU A 19 1.66 13.32 -2.70
CA LEU A 19 1.21 11.92 -2.73
C LEU A 19 0.29 11.62 -1.56
N ALA A 20 0.60 12.13 -0.36
CA ALA A 20 -0.29 12.01 0.79
C ALA A 20 -1.66 12.65 0.51
N VAL A 21 -1.69 13.81 -0.16
CA VAL A 21 -2.95 14.44 -0.61
C VAL A 21 -3.64 13.61 -1.70
N LYS A 22 -2.91 13.17 -2.74
CA LYS A 22 -3.46 12.35 -3.85
C LYS A 22 -4.18 11.10 -3.32
N TYR A 23 -3.55 10.39 -2.39
CA TYR A 23 -4.06 9.14 -1.84
C TYR A 23 -4.84 9.29 -0.54
N LYS A 24 -5.15 10.54 -0.13
CA LYS A 24 -5.94 10.86 1.07
C LYS A 24 -5.40 10.17 2.33
N VAL A 25 -4.08 10.24 2.51
CA VAL A 25 -3.39 9.66 3.66
C VAL A 25 -3.69 10.52 4.89
N HIS A 26 -4.44 9.95 5.84
CA HIS A 26 -4.79 10.59 7.11
C HIS A 26 -4.01 10.02 8.30
N GLY A 27 -3.36 8.87 8.13
CA GLY A 27 -2.56 8.19 9.14
C GLY A 27 -1.64 7.16 8.48
N VAL A 28 -0.55 6.84 9.15
CA VAL A 28 0.48 5.91 8.64
C VAL A 28 0.64 4.69 9.58
N PRO A 29 1.06 3.52 9.06
CA PRO A 29 1.37 3.24 7.66
C PRO A 29 0.10 3.16 6.78
N HIS A 30 0.20 3.68 5.55
CA HIS A 30 -0.84 3.63 4.52
C HIS A 30 -0.26 3.07 3.24
N THR A 31 -0.70 1.87 2.85
CA THR A 31 -0.25 1.21 1.61
C THR A 31 -1.29 1.43 0.52
N VAL A 32 -0.86 1.88 -0.65
CA VAL A 32 -1.69 1.99 -1.85
C VAL A 32 -1.30 0.86 -2.80
N ILE A 33 -2.28 0.15 -3.34
CA ILE A 33 -2.07 -0.97 -4.26
C ILE A 33 -2.66 -0.59 -5.62
N ASN A 34 -1.82 -0.56 -6.64
CA ASN A 34 -2.17 -0.26 -8.04
C ASN A 34 -2.99 1.04 -8.20
N GLU A 35 -2.72 2.06 -7.39
CA GLU A 35 -3.46 3.34 -7.32
C GLU A 35 -4.97 3.26 -6.97
N GLU A 36 -5.54 2.06 -6.85
CA GLU A 36 -7.00 1.85 -6.72
C GLU A 36 -7.41 1.37 -5.33
N HIS A 37 -6.57 0.59 -4.66
CA HIS A 37 -6.87 0.01 -3.36
C HIS A 37 -5.95 0.56 -2.26
N SER A 38 -6.40 0.48 -1.01
CA SER A 38 -5.60 0.95 0.12
C SER A 38 -5.77 0.06 1.35
N ILE A 39 -4.69 -0.04 2.11
CA ILE A 39 -4.62 -0.68 3.43
C ILE A 39 -4.09 0.36 4.42
N VAL A 40 -4.82 0.57 5.51
CA VAL A 40 -4.42 1.51 6.58
C VAL A 40 -4.05 0.71 7.82
N GLY A 41 -2.92 1.06 8.43
CA GLY A 41 -2.37 0.38 9.60
C GLY A 41 -1.44 -0.78 9.25
N ALA A 42 -0.84 -1.36 10.29
CA ALA A 42 0.08 -2.49 10.16
C ALA A 42 -0.68 -3.80 10.36
N LEU A 43 -1.00 -4.48 9.26
CA LEU A 43 -1.58 -5.83 9.29
C LEU A 43 -0.50 -6.89 9.58
N SER A 44 -0.93 -8.08 10.02
CA SER A 44 -0.03 -9.24 9.98
C SER A 44 0.31 -9.61 8.53
N GLU A 45 1.41 -10.35 8.33
CA GLU A 45 1.88 -10.75 7.01
C GLU A 45 0.81 -11.49 6.19
N MET A 46 0.09 -12.43 6.83
CA MET A 46 -0.95 -13.21 6.18
C MET A 46 -2.16 -12.35 5.78
N GLU A 47 -2.58 -11.43 6.65
CA GLU A 47 -3.69 -10.51 6.35
C GLU A 47 -3.33 -9.55 5.21
N PHE A 48 -2.08 -9.07 5.18
CA PHE A 48 -1.58 -8.21 4.12
C PHE A 48 -1.56 -8.95 2.78
N ALA A 49 -1.02 -10.17 2.73
CA ALA A 49 -1.01 -10.98 1.51
C ALA A 49 -2.42 -11.26 0.97
N HIS A 50 -3.38 -11.58 1.86
CA HIS A 50 -4.78 -11.76 1.46
C HIS A 50 -5.40 -10.46 0.93
N ALA A 51 -5.11 -9.31 1.54
CA ALA A 51 -5.62 -8.02 1.08
C ALA A 51 -5.07 -7.67 -0.32
N VAL A 52 -3.79 -7.96 -0.60
CA VAL A 52 -3.18 -7.78 -1.92
C VAL A 52 -3.82 -8.70 -2.97
N LEU A 53 -4.03 -9.98 -2.66
CA LEU A 53 -4.70 -10.92 -3.57
C LEU A 53 -6.12 -10.47 -3.89
N LYS A 54 -6.88 -10.08 -2.86
CA LYS A 54 -8.24 -9.56 -3.01
C LYS A 54 -8.27 -8.30 -3.89
N ALA A 55 -7.30 -7.40 -3.74
CA ALA A 55 -7.18 -6.18 -4.55
C ALA A 55 -6.96 -6.47 -6.04
N ILE A 56 -6.42 -7.63 -6.41
CA ILE A 56 -6.24 -8.04 -7.80
C ILE A 56 -7.27 -9.09 -8.27
N GLY A 57 -8.34 -9.30 -7.49
CA GLY A 57 -9.43 -10.22 -7.82
C GLY A 57 -9.07 -11.71 -7.67
N LYS A 58 -8.17 -12.05 -6.74
CA LYS A 58 -7.78 -13.42 -6.41
C LYS A 58 -8.17 -13.81 -4.99
#